data_AF-A0A0N0PFF1-F1
#
_entry.id   AF-A0A0N0PFF1-F1
#
_cell.length_a   1.000
_cell.length_b   1.000
_cell.length_c   1.000
_cell.angle_alpha   90.00
_cell.angle_beta   90.00
_cell.angle_gamma   90.00
#
_symmetry.space_group_name_H-M   'P 1'
#
loop_
_entity.id
_entity.type
_entity.pdbx_description
1 polymer ?
#
loop_
_entity_poly.entity_id
_entity_poly.type
_entity_poly.pdbx_seq_one_letter_code
_entity_poly.pdbx_strand_id
1 'polypeptide(L)'
;MLATITWWTSSRSASCYSDSSASGRGPSITSTMDFSMPYVERYEVGLEETRVALAAEVFGRYLKPEGGEAVTDVVVPTVVDDACSLLEGGSKDIFGECVRCVKSFLAGAPFAEFERSMYFHRYLQWKWLEAQPVTQHTFRMYRVLGKGGFGEVCACQVRATGKMYACKKLEKKRIKKRKGEAMVLIEKQILQRINSRFVVNLAYAYETKDALCLVLTIMNGGDLKFHIYNMCGADTGLGLERARFYAAQVACGLEHLHKMGIVYRYIKTNYTTLYNMPYI
;
A
#
# COMPACT_ATOMS: atom_id res chain seq x y z
N MET A 1 9.39 7.79 -1.01
CA MET A 1 9.51 8.12 0.43
C MET A 1 8.74 7.13 1.30
N LEU A 2 7.45 6.87 1.07
CA LEU A 2 6.69 5.87 1.84
C LEU A 2 7.18 4.41 1.68
N ALA A 3 7.65 4.03 0.48
CA ALA A 3 8.19 2.69 0.23
C ALA A 3 9.57 2.42 0.88
N THR A 4 10.26 3.48 1.31
CA THR A 4 11.57 3.40 1.98
C THR A 4 11.42 2.99 3.45
N ILE A 5 10.28 3.33 4.06
CA ILE A 5 10.01 3.08 5.48
C ILE A 5 9.43 1.67 5.70
N THR A 6 8.63 1.15 4.76
CA THR A 6 8.02 -0.19 4.85
C THR A 6 9.03 -1.34 4.77
N TRP A 7 10.24 -1.10 4.25
CA TRP A 7 11.28 -2.13 4.13
C TRP A 7 12.05 -2.38 5.43
N TRP A 8 12.07 -1.41 6.34
CA TRP A 8 12.81 -1.49 7.59
C TRP A 8 12.21 -2.53 8.56
N THR A 9 10.93 -2.88 8.40
CA THR A 9 10.18 -3.78 9.30
C THR A 9 10.19 -5.26 8.89
N SER A 10 10.51 -5.61 7.64
CA SER A 10 10.51 -7.03 7.21
C SER A 10 11.79 -7.78 7.58
N SER A 11 12.85 -7.07 7.97
CA SER A 11 14.06 -7.66 8.53
C SER A 11 13.92 -7.65 10.05
N ARG A 12 13.46 -8.75 10.64
CA ARG A 12 13.53 -8.96 12.10
C ARG A 12 15.01 -8.96 12.50
N SER A 13 15.55 -7.79 12.80
CA SER A 13 16.85 -7.63 13.43
C SER A 13 16.85 -6.37 14.28
N ALA A 14 15.91 -6.29 15.23
CA ALA A 14 15.90 -5.32 16.32
C ALA A 14 16.92 -5.67 17.44
N SER A 15 17.96 -6.46 17.14
CA SER A 15 18.85 -7.05 18.17
C SER A 15 20.25 -6.43 18.23
N CYS A 16 20.57 -5.38 17.46
CA CYS A 16 21.97 -4.93 17.34
C CYS A 16 22.24 -3.45 17.61
N TYR A 17 21.28 -2.67 18.12
CA TYR A 17 21.62 -1.40 18.77
C TYR A 17 22.06 -1.69 20.21
N SER A 18 23.21 -2.35 20.36
CA SER A 18 23.92 -2.40 21.64
C SER A 18 24.74 -1.13 21.78
N ASP A 19 24.43 -0.38 22.84
CA ASP A 19 25.12 0.80 23.34
C ASP A 19 26.58 0.93 22.91
N SER A 20 26.88 2.04 22.22
CA SER A 20 28.21 2.64 22.28
C SER A 20 28.07 3.98 22.99
N SER A 21 28.39 3.93 24.28
CA SER A 21 28.55 5.06 25.19
C SER A 21 29.25 6.26 24.54
N ALA A 22 28.48 7.31 24.28
CA ALA A 22 28.97 8.68 24.19
C ALA A 22 27.97 9.59 24.90
N SER A 23 28.42 10.12 26.03
CA SER A 23 27.78 11.09 26.92
C SER A 23 26.92 12.14 26.20
N GLY A 24 25.61 12.02 26.36
CA GLY A 24 24.61 13.00 25.98
C GLY A 24 23.24 12.31 25.94
N ARG A 25 22.30 12.72 26.80
CA ARG A 25 20.91 12.22 26.77
C ARG A 25 20.23 12.73 25.51
N GLY A 26 20.47 12.07 24.39
CA GLY A 26 19.72 12.23 23.16
C GLY A 26 18.56 11.23 23.11
N PRO A 27 17.46 11.55 22.42
CA PRO A 27 16.34 10.63 22.26
C PRO A 27 16.78 9.29 21.64
N SER A 28 16.33 8.18 22.22
CA SER A 28 16.54 6.85 21.66
C SER A 28 15.84 6.75 20.30
N ILE A 29 16.64 6.56 19.24
CA ILE A 29 16.15 6.36 17.86
C ILE A 29 15.23 5.12 17.81
N THR A 30 15.55 4.07 18.57
CA THR A 30 14.75 2.83 18.65
C THR A 30 13.34 3.12 19.17
N SER A 31 13.21 3.81 20.29
CA SER A 31 11.90 4.13 20.89
C SER A 31 11.06 5.06 20.00
N THR A 32 11.73 5.95 19.27
CA THR A 32 11.12 6.88 18.31
C THR A 32 10.58 6.15 17.06
N MET A 33 11.31 5.17 16.56
CA MET A 33 10.89 4.34 15.43
C MET A 33 9.77 3.36 15.81
N ASP A 34 9.82 2.78 17.01
CA ASP A 34 8.78 1.88 17.51
C ASP A 34 7.44 2.60 17.72
N PHE A 35 7.46 3.83 18.25
CA PHE A 35 6.25 4.64 18.42
C PHE A 35 5.55 4.95 17.09
N SER A 36 6.30 5.43 16.08
CA SER A 36 5.71 6.01 14.87
C SER A 36 5.13 5.01 13.85
N MET A 37 5.46 3.73 13.96
CA MET A 37 5.19 2.78 12.88
C MET A 37 4.24 1.65 13.31
N PRO A 38 4.66 0.56 13.98
CA PRO A 38 3.77 -0.58 14.21
C PRO A 38 2.61 -0.27 15.17
N TYR A 39 2.78 0.65 16.13
CA TYR A 39 1.78 0.88 17.18
C TYR A 39 0.73 1.92 16.78
N VAL A 40 1.13 3.05 16.19
CA VAL A 40 0.15 4.04 15.68
C VAL A 40 -0.60 3.51 14.46
N GLU A 41 0.05 2.76 13.55
CA GLU A 41 -0.66 2.10 12.44
C GLU A 41 -1.68 1.05 12.95
N ARG A 42 -1.35 0.31 14.01
CA ARG A 42 -2.30 -0.62 14.67
C ARG A 42 -3.45 0.11 15.33
N TYR A 43 -3.19 1.25 15.95
CA TYR A 43 -4.19 2.09 16.58
C TYR A 43 -5.18 2.67 15.55
N GLU A 44 -4.67 3.24 14.46
CA GLU A 44 -5.49 3.84 13.38
C GLU A 44 -6.42 2.82 12.69
N VAL A 45 -5.98 1.56 12.64
CA VAL A 45 -6.73 0.45 12.03
C VAL A 45 -7.57 -0.33 13.07
N GLY A 46 -7.40 -0.05 14.37
CA GLY A 46 -8.10 -0.72 15.46
C GLY A 46 -9.60 -0.47 15.46
N LEU A 47 -10.37 -1.47 15.90
CA LEU A 47 -11.81 -1.35 16.16
C LEU A 47 -12.05 -0.36 17.29
N GLU A 48 -13.16 0.38 17.23
CA GLU A 48 -13.50 1.45 18.17
C GLU A 48 -13.50 0.97 19.63
N GLU A 49 -14.00 -0.25 19.86
CA GLU A 49 -14.01 -0.94 21.18
C GLU A 49 -12.61 -1.15 21.78
N THR A 50 -11.61 -1.41 20.93
CA THR A 50 -10.22 -1.64 21.34
C THR A 50 -9.35 -0.39 21.28
N ARG A 51 -9.85 0.66 20.62
CA ARG A 51 -9.06 1.86 20.29
C ARG A 51 -8.69 2.64 21.54
N VAL A 52 -9.59 2.77 22.51
CA VAL A 52 -9.32 3.50 23.76
C VAL A 52 -8.25 2.80 24.59
N ALA A 53 -8.33 1.48 24.73
CA ALA A 53 -7.31 0.68 25.43
C ALA A 53 -5.94 0.75 24.74
N LEU A 54 -5.91 0.65 23.42
CA LEU A 54 -4.70 0.80 22.61
C LEU A 54 -4.12 2.22 22.71
N ALA A 55 -4.97 3.26 22.77
CA ALA A 55 -4.52 4.65 22.95
C ALA A 55 -3.77 4.81 24.28
N ALA A 56 -4.36 4.29 25.36
CA ALA A 56 -3.78 4.36 26.70
C ALA A 56 -2.46 3.58 26.79
N GLU A 57 -2.37 2.41 26.16
CA GLU A 57 -1.13 1.63 26.09
C GLU A 57 -0.03 2.39 25.34
N VAL A 58 -0.34 2.94 24.15
CA VAL A 58 0.62 3.71 23.34
C VAL A 58 1.08 4.97 24.07
N PHE A 59 0.15 5.69 24.72
CA PHE A 59 0.45 6.88 25.48
C PHE A 59 1.35 6.58 26.69
N GLY A 60 0.97 5.60 27.51
CA GLY A 60 1.73 5.20 28.70
C GLY A 60 3.12 4.65 28.36
N ARG A 61 3.26 3.95 27.24
CA ARG A 61 4.54 3.33 26.86
C ARG A 61 5.55 4.33 26.29
N TYR A 62 5.11 5.30 25.49
CA TYR A 62 6.03 6.13 24.70
C TYR A 62 5.98 7.62 25.02
N LEU A 63 4.84 8.15 25.48
CA LEU A 63 4.66 9.58 25.79
C LEU A 63 4.81 9.87 27.29
N LYS A 64 4.44 8.92 28.16
CA LYS A 64 4.62 9.05 29.62
C LYS A 64 5.03 7.73 30.29
N PRO A 65 6.20 7.16 29.95
CA PRO A 65 6.66 5.94 30.59
C PRO A 65 6.97 6.19 32.07
N GLU A 66 6.52 5.30 32.94
CA GLU A 66 6.85 5.29 34.38
C GLU A 66 8.34 4.93 34.66
N GLY A 67 9.20 4.92 33.63
CA GLY A 67 10.57 4.37 33.69
C GLY A 67 11.62 4.97 32.73
N GLY A 68 11.44 6.18 32.21
CA GLY A 68 12.56 7.00 31.72
C GLY A 68 13.01 6.89 30.25
N GLU A 69 12.49 5.97 29.44
CA GLU A 69 12.74 5.96 27.98
C GLU A 69 11.56 6.57 27.21
N ALA A 70 11.32 7.86 27.42
CA ALA A 70 10.23 8.59 26.78
C ALA A 70 10.65 9.13 25.41
N VAL A 71 9.71 9.18 24.46
CA VAL A 71 9.85 9.90 23.17
C VAL A 71 9.66 11.42 23.36
N THR A 72 9.54 11.88 24.61
CA THR A 72 9.25 13.27 24.99
C THR A 72 10.34 14.28 24.59
N ASP A 73 11.56 13.81 24.32
CA ASP A 73 12.61 14.71 23.82
C ASP A 73 12.40 15.10 22.34
N VAL A 74 11.52 14.39 21.63
CA VAL A 74 11.18 14.62 20.21
C VAL A 74 9.82 15.29 20.03
N VAL A 75 8.87 15.01 20.94
CA VAL A 75 7.50 15.55 20.88
C VAL A 75 7.37 16.72 21.85
N VAL A 76 6.92 17.87 21.35
CA VAL A 76 6.73 19.08 22.16
C VAL A 76 5.75 18.80 23.31
N PRO A 77 6.01 19.26 24.54
CA PRO A 77 5.15 18.99 25.70
C PRO A 77 3.67 19.36 25.47
N THR A 78 3.41 20.46 24.76
CA THR A 78 2.04 20.89 24.41
C THR A 78 1.30 19.85 23.57
N VAL A 79 2.00 19.16 22.66
CA VAL A 79 1.41 18.10 21.81
C VAL A 79 1.12 16.85 22.63
N VAL A 80 1.92 16.58 23.67
CA VAL A 80 1.68 15.48 24.60
C VAL A 80 0.44 15.76 25.47
N ASP A 81 0.29 16.99 25.94
CA ASP A 81 -0.88 17.41 26.72
C ASP A 81 -2.17 17.37 25.89
N ASP A 82 -2.11 17.84 24.64
CA ASP A 82 -3.23 17.75 23.69
C ASP A 82 -3.62 16.28 23.45
N ALA A 83 -2.65 15.40 23.19
CA ALA A 83 -2.92 13.97 23.03
C ALA A 83 -3.52 13.35 24.30
N CYS A 84 -3.07 13.76 25.49
CA CYS A 84 -3.61 13.30 26.78
C CYS A 84 -5.09 13.67 26.94
N SER A 85 -5.46 14.89 26.57
CA SER A 85 -6.85 15.37 26.66
C SER A 85 -7.81 14.62 25.74
N LEU A 86 -7.30 14.06 24.64
CA LEU A 86 -8.09 13.37 23.62
C LEU A 86 -8.20 11.85 23.84
N LEU A 87 -7.51 11.29 24.86
CA LEU A 87 -7.50 9.84 25.14
C LEU A 87 -8.88 9.28 25.44
N GLU A 88 -9.73 10.04 26.13
CA GLU A 88 -11.09 9.62 26.50
C GLU A 88 -12.07 9.64 25.31
N GLY A 89 -11.75 10.42 24.26
CA GLY A 89 -12.62 10.64 23.12
C GLY A 89 -12.51 9.60 21.99
N GLY A 90 -11.50 8.72 22.02
CA GLY A 90 -11.32 7.66 21.01
C GLY A 90 -11.12 8.16 19.56
N SER A 91 -10.80 9.44 19.38
CA SER A 91 -10.62 10.06 18.06
C SER A 91 -9.48 9.40 17.28
N LYS A 92 -9.61 9.23 15.97
CA LYS A 92 -8.54 8.62 15.16
C LYS A 92 -7.27 9.45 15.08
N ASP A 93 -7.38 10.75 15.33
CA ASP A 93 -6.30 11.71 15.10
C ASP A 93 -5.48 12.07 16.35
N ILE A 94 -5.66 11.33 17.46
CA ILE A 94 -4.97 11.59 18.76
C ILE A 94 -3.46 11.74 18.59
N PHE A 95 -2.85 10.87 17.78
CA PHE A 95 -1.39 10.82 17.62
C PHE A 95 -0.89 11.47 16.34
N GLY A 96 -1.76 12.10 15.54
CA GLY A 96 -1.38 12.65 14.23
C GLY A 96 -0.23 13.65 14.32
N GLU A 97 -0.30 14.55 15.29
CA GLU A 97 0.72 15.57 15.53
C GLU A 97 1.99 14.99 16.17
N CYS A 98 1.86 14.00 17.07
CA CYS A 98 2.99 13.24 17.61
C CYS A 98 3.77 12.55 16.49
N VAL A 99 3.08 11.88 15.57
CA VAL A 99 3.68 11.22 14.40
C VAL A 99 4.36 12.24 13.49
N ARG A 100 3.78 13.43 13.31
CA ARG A 100 4.38 14.51 12.51
C ARG A 100 5.71 14.96 13.12
N CYS A 101 5.76 15.22 14.42
CA CYS A 101 6.98 15.59 15.15
C CYS A 101 8.06 14.50 15.02
N VAL A 102 7.68 13.24 15.23
CA VAL A 102 8.60 12.10 15.11
C VAL A 102 9.15 11.96 13.69
N LYS A 103 8.30 12.06 12.65
CA LYS A 103 8.75 12.02 11.25
C LYS A 103 9.70 13.18 10.92
N SER A 104 9.45 14.37 11.45
CA SER A 104 10.32 15.54 11.26
C SER A 104 11.69 15.32 11.89
N PHE A 105 11.75 14.76 13.10
CA PHE A 105 13.00 14.42 13.76
C PHE A 105 13.77 13.33 13.00
N LEU A 106 13.09 12.24 12.61
CA LEU A 106 13.70 11.14 11.86
C LEU A 106 14.25 11.60 10.50
N ALA A 107 13.64 12.60 9.86
CA ALA A 107 14.11 13.19 8.61
C ALA A 107 15.36 14.08 8.77
N GLY A 108 15.75 14.42 10.00
CA GLY A 108 16.91 15.26 10.31
C GLY A 108 18.19 14.45 10.51
N ALA A 109 18.84 14.64 11.67
CA ALA A 109 20.11 13.99 12.00
C ALA A 109 20.09 12.44 11.88
N PRO A 110 19.04 11.73 12.33
CA PRO A 110 18.97 10.26 12.17
C PRO A 110 19.00 9.81 10.70
N PHE A 111 18.38 10.56 9.78
CA PHE A 111 18.43 10.24 8.36
C PHE A 111 19.84 10.42 7.78
N ALA A 112 20.54 11.50 8.15
CA ALA A 112 21.92 11.72 7.72
C ALA A 112 22.90 10.64 8.24
N GLU A 113 22.67 10.13 9.46
CA GLU A 113 23.41 8.98 9.98
C GLU A 113 23.08 7.69 9.22
N PHE A 114 21.80 7.46 8.92
CA PHE A 114 21.37 6.33 8.10
C PHE A 114 22.05 6.35 6.73
N GLU A 115 22.12 7.49 6.04
CA GLU A 115 22.78 7.63 4.73
C GLU A 115 24.26 7.25 4.76
N ARG A 116 24.95 7.49 5.88
CA ARG A 116 26.37 7.12 6.07
C ARG A 116 26.57 5.68 6.52
N SER A 117 25.51 5.00 6.96
CA SER A 117 25.58 3.64 7.49
C SER A 117 25.65 2.57 6.41
N MET A 118 26.00 1.34 6.81
CA MET A 118 25.92 0.17 5.93
C MET A 118 24.49 -0.16 5.47
N TYR A 119 23.46 0.29 6.21
CA TYR A 119 22.07 0.03 5.87
C TYR A 119 21.62 0.79 4.65
N PHE A 120 22.12 2.02 4.46
CA PHE A 120 21.87 2.76 3.23
C PHE A 120 22.54 2.10 2.03
N HIS A 121 23.78 1.61 2.18
CA HIS A 121 24.45 0.82 1.15
C HIS A 121 23.64 -0.43 0.78
N ARG A 122 23.09 -1.14 1.78
CA ARG A 122 22.18 -2.27 1.56
C ARG A 122 20.91 -1.84 0.82
N TYR A 123 20.31 -0.72 1.19
CA TYR A 123 19.15 -0.15 0.49
C TYR A 123 19.46 0.16 -0.98
N LEU A 124 20.64 0.70 -1.28
CA LEU A 124 21.09 0.94 -2.66
C LEU A 124 21.24 -0.37 -3.45
N GLN A 125 21.74 -1.44 -2.85
CA GLN A 125 21.80 -2.76 -3.48
C GLN A 125 20.39 -3.26 -3.86
N TRP A 126 19.40 -3.09 -2.97
CA TRP A 126 18.01 -3.43 -3.27
C TRP A 126 17.40 -2.56 -4.37
N LYS A 127 17.69 -1.25 -4.36
CA LYS A 127 17.26 -0.33 -5.43
C LYS A 127 17.87 -0.66 -6.77
N TRP A 128 19.13 -1.08 -6.78
CA TRP A 128 19.80 -1.57 -7.99
C TRP A 128 19.16 -2.86 -8.52
N LEU A 129 18.77 -3.78 -7.63
CA LEU A 129 18.06 -5.00 -8.00
C LEU A 129 16.65 -4.71 -8.56
N GLU A 130 15.94 -3.74 -7.98
CA GLU A 130 14.63 -3.28 -8.45
C GLU A 130 14.70 -2.63 -9.84
N ALA A 131 15.82 -1.95 -10.14
CA ALA A 131 16.06 -1.30 -11.43
C ALA A 131 16.48 -2.26 -12.55
N GLN A 132 16.69 -3.55 -12.26
CA GLN A 132 17.07 -4.53 -13.29
C GLN A 132 15.99 -4.66 -14.37
N PRO A 133 16.39 -4.90 -15.64
CA PRO A 133 15.46 -4.96 -16.75
C PRO A 133 14.46 -6.11 -16.56
N VAL A 134 13.18 -5.77 -16.58
CA VAL A 134 12.09 -6.75 -16.53
C VAL A 134 11.75 -7.20 -17.94
N THR A 135 11.80 -8.50 -18.18
CA THR A 135 11.53 -9.10 -19.50
C THR A 135 10.47 -10.19 -19.38
N GLN A 136 10.06 -10.75 -20.52
CA GLN A 136 9.16 -11.91 -20.55
C GLN A 136 9.70 -13.11 -19.75
N HIS A 137 11.02 -13.23 -19.58
CA HIS A 137 11.63 -14.34 -18.85
C HIS A 137 11.47 -14.23 -17.33
N THR A 138 11.19 -13.03 -16.82
CA THR A 138 10.90 -12.79 -15.40
C THR A 138 9.61 -13.49 -14.96
N PHE A 139 8.70 -13.77 -15.90
CA PHE A 139 7.38 -14.31 -15.62
C PHE A 139 7.20 -15.73 -16.17
N ARG A 140 6.38 -16.51 -15.49
CA ARG A 140 5.79 -17.76 -16.00
C ARG A 140 4.32 -17.49 -16.30
N MET A 141 3.93 -17.66 -17.55
CA MET A 141 2.55 -17.44 -17.99
C MET A 141 1.70 -18.68 -17.73
N TYR A 142 0.44 -18.48 -17.33
CA TYR A 142 -0.57 -19.50 -17.05
C TYR A 142 -1.82 -19.25 -17.92
N ARG A 143 -2.98 -19.74 -17.45
CA ARG A 143 -4.27 -19.64 -18.13
C ARG A 143 -4.69 -18.19 -18.42
N VAL A 144 -5.48 -18.04 -19.49
CA VAL A 144 -6.18 -16.79 -19.82
C VAL A 144 -7.30 -16.57 -18.80
N LEU A 145 -7.35 -15.38 -18.21
CA LEU A 145 -8.38 -14.92 -17.27
C LEU A 145 -9.51 -14.18 -17.99
N GLY A 146 -9.20 -13.49 -19.10
CA GLY A 146 -10.19 -12.75 -19.86
C GLY A 146 -9.64 -12.23 -21.19
N LYS A 147 -10.54 -11.87 -22.11
CA LYS A 147 -10.19 -11.28 -23.40
C LYS A 147 -10.66 -9.83 -23.43
N GLY A 148 -9.77 -8.93 -23.84
CA GLY A 148 -10.02 -7.49 -23.94
C GLY A 148 -10.04 -6.99 -25.39
N GLY A 149 -10.34 -5.70 -25.55
CA GLY A 149 -10.44 -5.05 -26.85
C GLY A 149 -9.15 -5.05 -27.68
N PHE A 150 -7.98 -5.03 -27.01
CA PHE A 150 -6.65 -4.97 -27.64
C PHE A 150 -5.79 -6.21 -27.42
N GLY A 151 -6.32 -7.25 -26.77
CA GLY A 151 -5.57 -8.47 -26.47
C GLY A 151 -6.22 -9.31 -25.39
N GLU A 152 -5.41 -9.95 -24.55
CA GLU A 152 -5.87 -10.89 -23.52
C GLU A 152 -5.21 -10.61 -22.17
N VAL A 153 -5.86 -11.06 -21.10
CA VAL A 153 -5.35 -11.02 -19.74
C VAL A 153 -5.05 -12.45 -19.33
N CYS A 154 -3.81 -12.74 -18.95
CA CYS A 154 -3.38 -14.06 -18.50
C CYS A 154 -2.93 -14.01 -17.04
N ALA A 155 -3.13 -15.09 -16.29
CA ALA A 155 -2.44 -15.26 -15.02
C ALA A 155 -0.93 -15.44 -15.27
N CYS A 156 -0.10 -14.88 -14.41
CA CYS A 156 1.35 -15.03 -14.46
C CYS A 156 1.94 -15.10 -13.05
N GLN A 157 3.11 -15.70 -12.93
CA GLN A 157 3.86 -15.80 -11.69
C GLN A 157 5.26 -15.21 -11.89
N VAL A 158 5.72 -14.42 -10.92
CA VAL A 158 7.13 -13.97 -10.90
C VAL A 158 8.00 -15.17 -10.55
N ARG A 159 8.98 -15.50 -11.40
CA ARG A 159 9.81 -16.69 -11.19
C ARG A 159 10.66 -16.63 -9.93
N ALA A 160 11.17 -15.44 -9.59
CA ALA A 160 12.04 -15.24 -8.44
C ALA A 160 11.31 -15.34 -7.09
N THR A 161 10.07 -14.83 -7.01
CA THR A 161 9.33 -14.71 -5.74
C THR A 161 8.16 -15.66 -5.60
N GLY A 162 7.72 -16.31 -6.70
CA GLY A 162 6.52 -17.15 -6.71
C GLY A 162 5.19 -16.37 -6.60
N LYS A 163 5.22 -15.03 -6.57
CA LYS A 163 4.01 -14.22 -6.40
C LYS A 163 3.18 -14.18 -7.68
N MET A 164 1.87 -14.33 -7.53
CA MET A 164 0.89 -14.36 -8.62
C MET A 164 0.41 -12.96 -9.01
N TYR A 165 0.24 -12.74 -10.31
CA TYR A 165 -0.18 -11.49 -10.93
C TYR A 165 -1.03 -11.74 -12.18
N ALA A 166 -1.73 -10.72 -12.67
CA ALA A 166 -2.42 -10.72 -13.95
C ALA A 166 -1.60 -9.93 -14.99
N CYS A 167 -1.25 -10.55 -16.11
CA CYS A 167 -0.56 -9.91 -17.21
C CYS A 167 -1.55 -9.56 -18.32
N LYS A 168 -1.87 -8.27 -18.46
CA LYS A 168 -2.64 -7.72 -19.58
C LYS A 168 -1.70 -7.52 -20.78
N LYS A 169 -1.86 -8.37 -21.80
CA LYS A 169 -1.11 -8.30 -23.06
C LYS A 169 -1.91 -7.50 -24.08
N LEU A 170 -1.30 -6.46 -24.62
CA LEU A 170 -1.90 -5.56 -25.61
C LEU A 170 -1.12 -5.72 -26.92
N GLU A 171 -1.73 -6.28 -27.96
CA GLU A 171 -1.06 -6.56 -29.23
C GLU A 171 -0.74 -5.27 -30.00
N LYS A 172 0.54 -5.03 -30.29
CA LYS A 172 1.03 -3.80 -30.96
C LYS A 172 0.33 -3.58 -32.31
N LYS A 173 0.14 -4.65 -33.10
CA LYS A 173 -0.56 -4.59 -34.39
C LYS A 173 -2.02 -4.12 -34.26
N ARG A 174 -2.74 -4.59 -33.24
CA ARG A 174 -4.15 -4.22 -32.99
C ARG A 174 -4.28 -2.79 -32.47
N ILE A 175 -3.35 -2.34 -31.62
CA ILE A 175 -3.30 -0.96 -31.14
C ILE A 175 -3.15 -0.01 -32.31
N LYS A 176 -2.16 -0.24 -33.18
CA LYS A 176 -1.88 0.59 -34.36
C LYS A 176 -3.07 0.61 -35.33
N LYS A 177 -3.68 -0.56 -35.59
CA LYS A 177 -4.86 -0.66 -36.48
C LYS A 177 -6.04 0.19 -36.01
N ARG A 178 -6.22 0.33 -34.70
CA ARG A 178 -7.34 1.07 -34.09
C ARG A 178 -6.97 2.48 -33.63
N LYS A 179 -5.76 2.96 -33.92
CA LYS A 179 -5.22 4.25 -33.45
C LYS A 179 -5.35 4.42 -31.92
N GLY A 180 -5.08 3.35 -31.18
CA GLY A 180 -5.29 3.26 -29.73
C GLY A 180 -4.07 3.65 -28.88
N GLU A 181 -3.01 4.20 -29.47
CA GLU A 181 -1.72 4.46 -28.81
C GLU A 181 -1.88 5.39 -27.61
N ALA A 182 -2.60 6.50 -27.79
CA ALA A 182 -2.86 7.47 -26.73
C ALA A 182 -3.63 6.85 -25.56
N MET A 183 -4.62 6.00 -25.85
CA MET A 183 -5.43 5.33 -24.82
C MET A 183 -4.59 4.39 -23.95
N VAL A 184 -3.72 3.59 -24.57
CA VAL A 184 -2.83 2.66 -23.86
C VAL A 184 -1.78 3.41 -23.03
N LEU A 185 -1.25 4.52 -23.56
CA LEU A 185 -0.28 5.32 -22.84
C LEU A 185 -0.90 6.00 -21.60
N ILE A 186 -2.10 6.57 -21.74
CA ILE A 186 -2.86 7.15 -20.64
C ILE A 186 -3.16 6.09 -19.58
N GLU A 187 -3.60 4.90 -19.99
CA GLU A 187 -3.87 3.78 -19.06
C GLU A 187 -2.63 3.42 -18.25
N LYS A 188 -1.46 3.27 -18.90
CA LYS A 188 -0.19 3.02 -18.21
C LYS A 188 0.15 4.13 -17.22
N GLN A 189 0.08 5.39 -17.64
CA GLN A 189 0.45 6.54 -16.80
C GLN A 189 -0.44 6.67 -15.56
N ILE A 190 -1.73 6.42 -15.72
CA ILE A 190 -2.71 6.41 -14.62
C ILE A 190 -2.34 5.29 -13.63
N LEU A 191 -2.16 4.07 -14.12
CA LEU A 191 -1.83 2.91 -13.28
C LEU A 191 -0.46 3.00 -12.59
N GLN A 192 0.49 3.77 -13.15
CA GLN A 192 1.78 4.04 -12.51
C GLN A 192 1.68 5.00 -11.33
N ARG A 193 0.68 5.88 -11.31
CA ARG A 193 0.51 6.87 -10.24
C ARG A 193 -0.37 6.36 -9.12
N ILE A 194 -1.32 5.47 -9.43
CA ILE A 194 -2.29 4.96 -8.44
C ILE A 194 -1.61 3.94 -7.52
N ASN A 195 -1.82 4.11 -6.22
CA ASN A 195 -1.51 3.11 -5.22
C ASN A 195 -2.66 3.02 -4.22
N SER A 196 -3.65 2.19 -4.53
CA SER A 196 -4.85 2.02 -3.70
C SER A 196 -5.16 0.54 -3.45
N ARG A 197 -5.83 0.26 -2.34
CA ARG A 197 -6.39 -1.06 -2.03
C ARG A 197 -7.73 -1.33 -2.70
N PHE A 198 -8.25 -0.38 -3.48
CA PHE A 198 -9.54 -0.52 -4.18
C PHE A 198 -9.39 -0.44 -5.70
N VAL A 199 -8.17 -0.20 -6.19
CA VAL A 199 -7.84 -0.13 -7.61
C VAL A 199 -6.72 -1.12 -7.91
N VAL A 200 -6.76 -1.75 -9.08
CA VAL A 200 -5.68 -2.63 -9.52
C VAL A 200 -4.38 -1.84 -9.67
N ASN A 201 -3.34 -2.26 -8.95
CA ASN A 201 -2.04 -1.59 -8.99
C ASN A 201 -1.16 -2.23 -10.06
N LEU A 202 -0.35 -1.41 -10.73
CA LEU A 202 0.67 -1.85 -11.67
C LEU A 202 1.94 -2.21 -10.91
N ALA A 203 2.37 -3.46 -11.03
CA ALA A 203 3.63 -3.94 -10.47
C ALA A 203 4.78 -3.81 -11.47
N TYR A 204 4.56 -4.22 -12.71
CA TYR A 204 5.58 -4.18 -13.76
C TYR A 204 4.99 -3.80 -15.10
N ALA A 205 5.78 -3.14 -15.95
CA ALA A 205 5.46 -2.93 -17.35
C ALA A 205 6.66 -3.32 -18.19
N TYR A 206 6.44 -4.17 -19.19
CA TYR A 206 7.49 -4.58 -20.14
C TYR A 206 6.87 -4.71 -21.53
N GLU A 207 7.72 -4.79 -22.54
CA GLU A 207 7.29 -5.06 -23.90
C GLU A 207 7.91 -6.34 -24.46
N THR A 208 7.22 -6.93 -25.42
CA THR A 208 7.74 -8.01 -26.24
C THR A 208 7.75 -7.56 -27.70
N LYS A 209 8.20 -8.44 -28.60
CA LYS A 209 8.20 -8.19 -30.04
C LYS A 209 6.82 -7.79 -30.55
N ASP A 210 5.77 -8.45 -30.07
CA ASP A 210 4.41 -8.32 -30.62
C ASP A 210 3.40 -7.64 -29.68
N ALA A 211 3.72 -7.46 -28.40
CA ALA A 211 2.78 -6.93 -27.41
C ALA A 211 3.42 -5.98 -26.38
N LEU A 212 2.59 -5.13 -25.79
CA LEU A 212 2.88 -4.40 -24.55
C LEU A 212 2.23 -5.15 -23.39
N CYS A 213 2.99 -5.40 -22.32
CA CYS A 213 2.54 -6.18 -21.18
C CYS A 213 2.48 -5.33 -19.92
N LEU A 214 1.30 -5.29 -19.29
CA LEU A 214 1.08 -4.66 -18.00
C LEU A 214 0.83 -5.75 -16.95
N VAL A 215 1.68 -5.83 -15.94
CA VAL A 215 1.57 -6.80 -14.84
C VAL A 215 0.88 -6.12 -13.67
N LEU A 216 -0.33 -6.57 -13.39
CA LEU A 216 -1.29 -5.97 -12.46
C LEU A 216 -1.57 -6.94 -11.32
N THR A 217 -2.09 -6.43 -10.21
CA THR A 217 -2.66 -7.26 -9.14
C THR A 217 -3.66 -8.27 -9.71
N ILE A 218 -3.50 -9.56 -9.38
CA ILE A 218 -4.43 -10.61 -9.81
C ILE A 218 -5.73 -10.54 -9.01
N MET A 219 -6.86 -10.62 -9.71
CA MET A 219 -8.21 -10.60 -9.13
C MET A 219 -8.86 -11.94 -9.42
N ASN A 220 -8.86 -12.86 -8.44
CA ASN A 220 -9.36 -14.22 -8.63
C ASN A 220 -10.89 -14.32 -8.53
N GLY A 221 -11.56 -13.30 -7.97
CA GLY A 221 -12.99 -13.31 -7.70
C GLY A 221 -13.90 -13.18 -8.93
N GLY A 222 -13.35 -12.98 -10.13
CA GLY A 222 -14.17 -12.72 -11.33
C GLY A 222 -14.71 -11.28 -11.40
N ASP A 223 -15.59 -11.01 -12.37
CA ASP A 223 -16.22 -9.69 -12.54
C ASP A 223 -17.59 -9.63 -11.85
N LEU A 224 -18.03 -8.41 -11.50
CA LEU A 224 -19.31 -8.20 -10.86
C LEU A 224 -20.52 -8.65 -11.72
N LYS A 225 -20.40 -8.60 -13.05
CA LYS A 225 -21.44 -9.06 -13.97
C LYS A 225 -21.67 -10.57 -13.82
N PHE A 226 -20.61 -11.38 -13.73
CA PHE A 226 -20.69 -12.81 -13.49
C PHE A 226 -21.38 -13.09 -12.16
N HIS A 227 -21.07 -12.32 -11.12
CA HIS A 227 -21.75 -12.47 -9.82
C HIS A 227 -23.23 -12.08 -9.86
N ILE A 228 -23.60 -11.05 -10.62
CA ILE A 228 -25.00 -10.58 -10.73
C ILE A 228 -25.85 -11.57 -11.54
N TYR A 229 -25.32 -12.10 -12.66
CA TYR A 229 -26.12 -12.85 -13.64
C TYR A 229 -25.93 -14.36 -13.56
N ASN A 230 -24.78 -14.86 -13.09
CA ASN A 230 -24.45 -16.29 -13.19
C ASN A 230 -24.35 -17.00 -11.83
N MET A 231 -24.19 -16.29 -10.71
CA MET A 231 -24.11 -16.92 -9.38
C MET A 231 -25.44 -17.05 -8.64
N CYS A 232 -26.42 -16.17 -8.89
CA CYS A 232 -27.64 -16.10 -8.08
C CYS A 232 -28.85 -16.91 -8.64
N GLY A 233 -28.64 -17.79 -9.63
CA GLY A 233 -29.72 -18.65 -10.12
C GLY A 233 -30.93 -17.88 -10.64
N ALA A 234 -32.14 -18.26 -10.21
CA ALA A 234 -33.42 -17.69 -10.65
C ALA A 234 -33.68 -16.26 -10.13
N ASP A 235 -32.98 -15.81 -9.08
CA ASP A 235 -33.08 -14.45 -8.56
C ASP A 235 -31.94 -13.60 -9.14
N THR A 236 -32.26 -12.80 -10.17
CA THR A 236 -31.28 -11.88 -10.75
C THR A 236 -31.00 -10.73 -9.78
N GLY A 237 -29.75 -10.57 -9.35
CA GLY A 237 -29.34 -9.44 -8.54
C GLY A 237 -28.42 -9.80 -7.37
N LEU A 238 -27.91 -8.77 -6.71
CA LEU A 238 -27.14 -8.91 -5.47
C LEU A 238 -28.05 -8.49 -4.31
N GLY A 239 -28.01 -9.26 -3.22
CA GLY A 239 -28.66 -8.84 -1.97
C GLY A 239 -28.20 -7.45 -1.53
N LEU A 240 -29.10 -6.68 -0.92
CA LEU A 240 -28.90 -5.27 -0.60
C LEU A 240 -27.61 -5.00 0.18
N GLU A 241 -27.29 -5.85 1.17
CA GLU A 241 -26.08 -5.72 1.98
C GLU A 241 -24.80 -5.90 1.15
N ARG A 242 -24.78 -6.90 0.27
CA ARG A 242 -23.65 -7.17 -0.64
C ARG A 242 -23.49 -6.06 -1.67
N ALA A 243 -24.60 -5.56 -2.22
CA ALA A 243 -24.60 -4.42 -3.12
C ALA A 243 -24.08 -3.15 -2.43
N ARG A 244 -24.52 -2.87 -1.19
CA ARG A 244 -24.04 -1.74 -0.37
C ARG A 244 -22.55 -1.85 -0.11
N PHE A 245 -22.05 -3.04 0.22
CA PHE A 245 -20.63 -3.27 0.46
C PHE A 245 -19.78 -3.00 -0.78
N TYR A 246 -20.17 -3.53 -1.95
CA TYR A 246 -19.45 -3.25 -3.19
C TYR A 246 -19.56 -1.78 -3.61
N ALA A 247 -20.71 -1.14 -3.42
CA ALA A 247 -20.87 0.29 -3.67
C ALA A 247 -19.91 1.12 -2.79
N ALA A 248 -19.76 0.77 -1.51
CA ALA A 248 -18.81 1.42 -0.62
C ALA A 248 -17.35 1.25 -1.09
N GLN A 249 -16.95 0.04 -1.49
CA GLN A 249 -15.61 -0.20 -2.03
C GLN A 249 -15.33 0.58 -3.31
N VAL A 250 -16.30 0.62 -4.24
CA VAL A 250 -16.20 1.40 -5.48
C VAL A 250 -16.11 2.89 -5.15
N ALA A 251 -16.89 3.38 -4.19
CA ALA A 251 -16.84 4.76 -3.74
C ALA A 251 -15.45 5.13 -3.20
N CYS A 252 -14.83 4.28 -2.36
CA CYS A 252 -13.46 4.49 -1.87
C CYS A 252 -12.43 4.49 -3.01
N GLY A 253 -12.60 3.62 -4.01
CA GLY A 253 -11.75 3.61 -5.21
C GLY A 253 -11.85 4.90 -6.02
N LEU A 254 -13.07 5.39 -6.23
CA LEU A 254 -13.34 6.65 -6.95
C LEU A 254 -12.83 7.86 -6.19
N GLU A 255 -13.05 7.91 -4.87
CA GLU A 255 -12.52 8.97 -4.01
C GLU A 255 -11.00 9.09 -4.16
N HIS A 256 -10.28 7.96 -4.16
CA HIS A 256 -8.84 7.96 -4.36
C HIS A 256 -8.45 8.50 -5.75
N LEU A 257 -9.14 8.10 -6.81
CA LEU A 257 -8.89 8.62 -8.17
C LEU A 257 -9.15 10.14 -8.25
N HIS A 258 -10.25 10.60 -7.64
CA HIS A 258 -10.63 12.00 -7.62
C HIS A 258 -9.62 12.85 -6.83
N LYS A 259 -9.10 12.36 -5.69
CA LYS A 259 -8.02 13.01 -4.93
C LYS A 259 -6.74 13.19 -5.76
N MET A 260 -6.52 12.34 -6.77
CA MET A 260 -5.41 12.44 -7.71
C MET A 260 -5.73 13.28 -8.96
N GLY A 261 -6.90 13.90 -9.03
CA GLY A 261 -7.36 14.67 -10.19
C GLY A 261 -7.76 13.81 -11.40
N ILE A 262 -8.03 12.52 -11.21
CA ILE A 262 -8.38 11.58 -12.28
C ILE A 262 -9.88 11.32 -12.25
N VAL A 263 -10.59 11.75 -13.30
CA VAL A 263 -12.02 11.46 -13.45
C VAL A 263 -12.22 10.15 -14.20
N TYR A 264 -12.74 9.13 -13.51
CA TYR A 264 -13.06 7.85 -14.14
C TYR A 264 -14.38 7.94 -14.92
N ARG A 265 -14.28 8.35 -16.20
CA ARG A 265 -15.44 8.60 -17.07
C ARG A 265 -16.20 7.34 -17.55
N TYR A 266 -15.86 6.15 -17.05
CA TYR A 266 -16.46 4.90 -17.52
C TYR A 266 -16.68 3.87 -16.40
N ILE A 267 -17.58 4.18 -15.46
CA ILE A 267 -18.06 3.18 -14.50
C ILE A 267 -19.09 2.31 -15.23
N LYS A 268 -18.69 1.10 -15.65
CA LYS A 268 -19.58 0.10 -16.23
C LYS A 268 -19.34 -1.23 -15.54
N THR A 269 -20.42 -1.97 -15.25
CA THR A 269 -20.44 -3.23 -14.46
C THR A 269 -19.43 -4.29 -14.92
N ASN A 270 -19.03 -4.27 -16.19
CA ASN A 270 -18.04 -5.20 -16.78
C ASN A 270 -16.58 -4.97 -16.31
N TYR A 271 -16.26 -3.83 -15.68
CA TYR A 271 -14.88 -3.44 -15.32
C TYR A 271 -14.62 -3.42 -13.82
N THR A 272 -15.65 -3.68 -13.00
CA THR A 272 -15.50 -3.87 -11.56
C THR A 272 -15.11 -5.32 -11.30
N THR A 273 -13.82 -5.63 -11.43
CA THR A 273 -13.27 -6.94 -11.01
C THR A 273 -13.23 -7.00 -9.49
N LEU A 274 -13.76 -8.08 -8.91
CA LEU A 274 -13.88 -8.26 -7.47
C LEU A 274 -12.57 -8.75 -6.83
N TYR A 275 -12.25 -8.18 -5.66
CA TYR A 275 -11.05 -8.45 -4.86
C TYR A 275 -10.92 -9.91 -4.42
N ASN A 276 -9.68 -10.34 -4.13
CA ASN A 276 -9.38 -11.49 -3.27
C ASN A 276 -10.03 -11.27 -1.89
N MET A 277 -11.20 -11.86 -1.69
CA MET A 277 -11.72 -12.15 -0.35
C MET A 277 -11.63 -13.67 -0.12
N PRO A 278 -11.01 -14.13 0.98
CA PRO A 278 -11.12 -15.52 1.45
C PRO A 278 -12.50 -15.87 2.03
N TYR A 279 -13.52 -15.05 1.77
CA TYR A 279 -14.87 -15.16 2.32
C TYR A 279 -15.93 -15.00 1.22
N ILE A 280 -15.81 -15.83 0.18
CA ILE A 280 -16.97 -16.38 -0.54
C ILE A 280 -16.90 -17.88 -0.34
#